data_AF-A0A845QWD4-F1
#
_entry.id   AF-A0A845QWD4-F1
#
_cell.length_a   1.000
_cell.length_b   1.000
_cell.length_c   1.000
_cell.angle_alpha   90.00
_cell.angle_beta   90.00
_cell.angle_gamma   90.00
#
_symmetry.space_group_name_H-M   'P 1'
#
loop_
_entity.id
_entity.type
_entity.pdbx_description
1 polymer ?
#
loop_
_entity_poly.entity_id
_entity_poly.type
_entity_poly.pdbx_seq_one_letter_code
_entity_poly.pdbx_strand_id
1 'polypeptide(L)' 'MSKHNWGGVRKGAGRAPLSENERKKGAKIYITDNIKKDIMLYGNGKNFSEKTVEIIECELKKRKIESGEK' A
#
# COMPACT_ATOMS: atom_id res chain seq x y z
N MET A 1 39.04 -4.35 -36.33
CA MET A 1 38.14 -3.40 -35.62
C MET A 1 37.57 -4.10 -34.39
N SER A 2 38.02 -3.71 -33.19
CA SER A 2 37.63 -4.32 -31.92
C SER A 2 36.23 -3.83 -31.50
N LYS A 3 35.25 -4.74 -31.42
CA LYS A 3 33.91 -4.46 -30.88
C LYS A 3 34.02 -4.30 -29.35
N HIS A 4 34.05 -3.06 -28.89
CA HIS A 4 33.94 -2.75 -27.47
C HIS A 4 32.45 -2.77 -27.09
N ASN A 5 32.00 -3.79 -26.36
CA ASN A 5 30.67 -3.81 -25.77
C ASN A 5 30.69 -3.01 -24.47
N TRP A 6 30.42 -1.72 -24.56
CA TRP A 6 30.24 -0.83 -23.41
C TRP A 6 28.97 -1.24 -22.66
N GLY A 7 29.10 -1.62 -21.38
CA GLY A 7 27.98 -1.67 -20.42
C GLY A 7 26.81 -2.58 -20.81
N GLY A 8 26.99 -3.90 -20.75
CA GLY A 8 25.86 -4.83 -20.83
C GLY A 8 24.94 -4.70 -19.62
N VAL A 9 23.62 -4.55 -19.86
CA VAL A 9 22.58 -4.72 -18.83
C VAL A 9 22.84 -6.02 -18.10
N ARG A 10 23.20 -5.94 -16.81
CA ARG A 10 23.38 -7.14 -15.99
C ARG A 10 21.99 -7.74 -15.77
N LYS A 11 21.77 -8.98 -16.22
CA LYS A 11 20.61 -9.78 -15.78
C LYS A 11 20.61 -9.80 -14.25
N GLY A 12 19.57 -9.24 -13.62
CA GLY A 12 19.47 -9.12 -12.16
C GLY A 12 19.97 -7.78 -11.57
N ALA A 13 20.33 -6.78 -12.38
CA ALA A 13 20.53 -5.42 -11.87
C ALA A 13 19.18 -4.73 -11.63
N GLY A 14 18.78 -4.61 -10.37
CA GLY A 14 17.58 -3.90 -9.93
C GLY A 14 16.94 -4.55 -8.72
N ARG A 15 15.94 -3.89 -8.13
CA ARG A 15 15.04 -4.55 -7.18
C ARG A 15 14.07 -5.42 -7.99
N ALA A 16 13.84 -6.65 -7.55
CA ALA A 16 12.76 -7.45 -8.10
C ALA A 16 11.44 -6.65 -7.95
N PRO A 17 10.63 -6.53 -9.00
CA PRO A 17 9.34 -5.86 -8.88
C PRO A 17 8.47 -6.62 -7.88
N LEU A 18 7.85 -5.90 -6.95
CA LEU A 18 6.86 -6.46 -6.05
C LEU A 18 5.72 -7.07 -6.87
N SER A 19 5.12 -8.15 -6.36
CA SER A 19 3.93 -8.72 -6.98
C SER A 19 2.79 -7.69 -7.02
N GLU A 20 1.83 -7.85 -7.93
CA GLU A 20 0.74 -6.89 -8.09
C GLU A 20 -0.07 -6.67 -6.80
N ASN A 21 -0.13 -7.69 -5.94
CA ASN A 21 -0.84 -7.67 -4.66
C ASN A 21 -0.03 -7.02 -3.52
N GLU A 22 1.29 -6.97 -3.63
CA GLU A 22 2.17 -6.30 -2.67
C GLU A 22 2.39 -4.82 -3.04
N ARG A 23 2.12 -4.47 -4.30
CA ARG A 23 2.27 -3.10 -4.78
C ARG A 23 1.10 -2.25 -4.32
N LYS A 24 1.34 -1.42 -3.31
CA LYS A 24 0.39 -0.39 -2.86
C LYS A 24 -0.05 0.48 -4.04
N LYS A 25 -1.36 0.51 -4.32
CA LYS A 25 -1.97 1.41 -5.29
C LYS A 25 -2.62 2.57 -4.53
N GLY A 26 -2.26 3.80 -4.88
CA GLY A 26 -2.89 4.98 -4.30
C GLY A 26 -4.36 5.04 -4.71
N ALA A 27 -5.25 5.28 -3.75
CA ALA A 27 -6.67 5.53 -3.96
C ALA A 27 -7.02 6.94 -3.45
N LYS A 28 -7.90 7.64 -4.17
CA LYS A 28 -8.45 8.92 -3.71
C LYS A 28 -9.79 8.67 -3.03
N ILE A 29 -9.94 9.19 -1.81
CA ILE A 29 -11.20 9.19 -1.07
C ILE A 29 -11.49 10.62 -0.63
N TYR A 30 -12.77 10.96 -0.53
CA TYR A 30 -13.23 12.23 0.02
C TYR A 30 -13.70 12.02 1.44
N ILE A 31 -13.19 12.82 2.37
CA ILE A 31 -13.52 12.77 3.80
C ILE A 31 -13.63 14.19 4.33
N THR A 32 -14.33 14.37 5.45
CA THR A 32 -14.38 15.64 6.16
C THR A 32 -13.12 15.84 7.01
N ASP A 33 -12.86 17.09 7.41
CA ASP A 33 -11.74 17.41 8.30
C ASP A 33 -11.87 16.75 9.68
N ASN A 34 -13.10 16.52 10.15
CA ASN A 34 -13.34 15.81 11.41
C ASN A 34 -12.89 14.35 11.30
N ILE A 35 -13.29 13.66 10.24
CA ILE A 35 -12.83 12.28 9.98
C ILE A 35 -11.31 12.23 9.84
N LYS A 36 -10.70 13.22 9.17
CA LYS A 36 -9.23 13.30 9.07
C LYS A 36 -8.57 13.43 10.46
N LYS A 37 -9.12 14.25 11.36
CA LYS A 37 -8.64 14.40 12.73
C LYS A 37 -8.82 13.09 13.52
N ASP A 38 -9.97 12.45 13.40
CA ASP A 38 -10.27 11.19 14.08
C ASP A 38 -9.31 10.08 13.63
N ILE A 39 -9.04 9.96 12.32
CA ILE A 39 -8.05 9.01 11.79
C ILE A 39 -6.67 9.28 12.40
N MET A 40 -6.26 10.55 12.49
CA MET A 40 -4.96 10.90 13.05
C MET A 40 -4.87 10.59 14.56
N LEU A 41 -5.96 10.81 15.30
CA LEU A 41 -6.03 10.61 16.75
C LEU A 41 -6.16 9.13 17.14
N TYR A 42 -7.04 8.39 16.46
CA TYR A 42 -7.43 7.03 16.87
C TYR A 42 -6.82 5.91 16.04
N GLY A 43 -6.34 6.18 14.82
CA GLY A 43 -5.73 5.15 13.98
C GLY A 43 -4.33 4.75 14.45
N ASN A 44 -3.93 3.51 14.19
CA ASN A 44 -2.60 3.00 14.50
C ASN A 44 -1.66 3.07 13.29
N GLY A 45 -0.47 3.67 13.45
CA GLY A 45 0.51 3.81 12.38
C GLY A 45 1.34 5.08 12.46
N LYS A 46 2.33 5.22 11.58
CA LYS A 46 3.28 6.35 11.60
C LYS A 46 2.77 7.58 10.83
N ASN A 47 1.90 7.36 9.85
CA ASN A 47 1.41 8.41 8.97
C ASN A 47 -0.09 8.23 8.69
N PHE A 48 -0.69 9.27 8.09
CA PHE A 48 -2.11 9.29 7.75
C PHE A 48 -2.54 8.08 6.91
N SER A 49 -1.73 7.66 5.94
CA SER A 49 -2.06 6.52 5.08
C SER A 49 -2.10 5.21 5.86
N GLU A 50 -1.11 4.95 6.73
CA GLU A 50 -1.07 3.74 7.56
C GLU A 50 -2.25 3.69 8.53
N LYS A 51 -2.50 4.80 9.23
CA LYS A 51 -3.64 4.94 10.15
C LYS A 51 -4.98 4.72 9.44
N THR A 52 -5.13 5.29 8.24
CA THR A 52 -6.35 5.11 7.43
C THR A 52 -6.53 3.66 7.02
N VAL A 53 -5.48 3.01 6.54
CA VAL A 53 -5.53 1.61 6.11
C VAL A 53 -5.86 0.70 7.28
N GLU A 54 -5.24 0.90 8.45
CA GLU A 54 -5.52 0.11 9.64
C GLU A 54 -6.99 0.18 10.07
N ILE A 55 -7.57 1.38 10.14
CA ILE A 55 -8.99 1.55 10.46
C ILE A 55 -9.88 0.82 9.44
N ILE A 56 -9.58 0.95 8.15
CA ILE A 56 -10.34 0.30 7.07
C ILE A 56 -10.22 -1.23 7.17
N GLU A 57 -9.02 -1.77 7.38
CA GLU A 57 -8.80 -3.21 7.52
C GLU A 57 -9.55 -3.79 8.73
N CYS A 58 -9.52 -3.08 9.86
CA CYS A 58 -10.27 -3.44 11.06
C CYS A 58 -11.78 -3.53 10.79
N GLU A 59 -12.35 -2.54 10.09
CA GLU A 59 -13.77 -2.53 9.74
C GLU A 59 -14.14 -3.60 8.70
N LEU A 60 -13.30 -3.78 7.66
CA LEU A 60 -13.51 -4.83 6.66
C LEU A 60 -13.46 -6.22 7.29
N LYS A 61 -12.56 -6.45 8.25
CA LYS A 61 -12.48 -7.72 8.97
C LYS A 61 -13.77 -8.01 9.74
N LYS A 62 -14.35 -7.02 10.43
CA LYS A 62 -15.64 -7.18 11.12
C LYS A 62 -16.75 -7.54 10.14
N ARG A 63 -16.86 -6.80 9.04
CA ARG A 63 -17.91 -7.03 8.02
C ARG A 63 -17.81 -8.40 7.34
N LYS A 64 -16.59 -8.89 7.09
CA LYS A 64 -16.39 -10.24 6.54
C LYS A 64 -16.90 -11.32 7.49
N ILE A 65 -16.63 -11.16 8.79
CA ILE A 65 -17.14 -12.06 9.83
C ILE A 65 -18.67 -12.01 9.88
N GLU A 66 -19.25 -10.80 9.83
CA GLU A 66 -20.71 -10.60 9.85
C GLU A 66 -21.41 -11.12 8.59
N SER A 67 -20.77 -11.02 7.43
CA SER A 67 -21.33 -11.44 6.13
C SER A 67 -21.26 -12.96 5.92
N GLY A 68 -20.65 -13.72 6.84
CA GLY A 68 -20.58 -15.18 6.77
C GLY A 68 -19.57 -15.73 5.76
N GLU A 69 -18.70 -14.89 5.18
CA GLU A 69 -17.54 -15.36 4.41
C GLU A 69 -16.54 -16.00 5.38
N LYS A 70 -16.60 -17.33 5.50
CA LYS A 70 -15.56 -18.14 6.14
C LYS A 70 -14.53 -18.60 5.12
#